data_AF-A0A484WNH3-F1
#
_entry.id   AF-A0A484WNH3-F1
#
_cell.length_a   1.000
_cell.length_b   1.000
_cell.length_c   1.000
_cell.angle_alpha   90.00
_cell.angle_beta   90.00
_cell.angle_gamma   90.00
#
_symmetry.space_group_name_H-M   'P 1'
#
loop_
_entity.id
_entity.type
_entity.pdbx_description
1 polymer ?
#
loop_
_entity_poly.entity_id
_entity_poly.type
_entity_poly.pdbx_seq_one_letter_code
_entity_poly.pdbx_strand_id
1 'polypeptide(L)'
;MKKLINDVQDVLDEQLAGLAKAHPSLTLHQDPVYVTRADAPVAGKVALLSGGGSGHEPMHCGYIGQGMLSGACPGEIFTSPTPDKIFECAMQIDGGEGVLLIIKNYTGDILNFETATELLHDSGVKVTTVVIDDDVAVKDSLYTAGRAALPTPY
;
A
#
# COMPACT_ATOMS: atom_id res chain seq x y z
N MET A 1 7.12 13.68 26.75
CA MET A 1 6.92 13.43 25.31
C MET A 1 8.19 12.77 24.77
N LYS A 2 8.11 11.65 24.04
CA LYS A 2 9.28 10.89 23.51
C LYS A 2 9.27 10.73 21.98
N LYS A 3 8.28 11.32 21.28
CA LYS A 3 8.13 11.23 19.82
C LYS A 3 8.70 12.49 19.18
N LEU A 4 9.46 12.33 18.10
CA LEU A 4 9.93 13.43 17.25
C LEU A 4 8.85 13.71 16.21
N ILE A 5 7.87 14.51 16.58
CA ILE A 5 6.75 14.91 15.73
C ILE A 5 6.44 16.38 15.99
N ASN A 6 5.89 17.06 14.98
CA ASN A 6 5.28 18.37 15.16
C ASN A 6 3.84 18.19 15.65
N ASP A 7 2.86 18.61 14.85
CA ASP A 7 1.46 18.36 15.15
C ASP A 7 1.05 16.93 14.80
N VAL A 8 0.20 16.33 15.63
CA VAL A 8 -0.21 14.91 15.50
C VAL A 8 -0.93 14.63 14.19
N GLN A 9 -1.63 15.63 13.65
CA GLN A 9 -2.37 15.54 12.39
C GLN A 9 -1.44 15.53 11.18
N ASP A 10 -0.25 16.13 11.29
CA ASP A 10 0.67 16.34 10.17
C ASP A 10 1.74 15.24 10.09
N VAL A 11 1.75 14.30 11.03
CA VAL A 11 2.78 13.25 11.13
C VAL A 11 2.96 12.50 9.82
N LEU A 12 1.86 12.09 9.18
CA LEU A 12 1.90 11.34 7.94
C LEU A 12 2.43 12.19 6.78
N ASP A 13 1.89 13.40 6.63
CA ASP A 13 2.24 14.30 5.54
C ASP A 13 3.71 14.74 5.61
N GLU A 14 4.20 15.06 6.81
CA GLU A 14 5.59 15.42 7.04
C GLU A 14 6.55 14.26 6.74
N GLN A 15 6.19 13.04 7.15
CA GLN A 15 6.98 11.83 6.87
C GLN A 15 7.03 11.51 5.38
N LEU A 16 5.90 11.57 4.67
CA LEU A 16 5.83 11.32 3.23
C LEU A 16 6.55 12.41 2.43
N ALA A 17 6.42 13.68 2.82
CA ALA A 17 7.18 14.77 2.23
C ALA A 17 8.70 14.58 2.42
N GLY A 18 9.12 14.11 3.60
CA GLY A 18 10.51 13.73 3.86
C GLY A 18 10.99 12.58 2.96
N LEU A 19 10.18 11.52 2.83
CA LEU A 19 10.46 10.37 1.96
C LEU A 19 10.65 10.81 0.51
N ALA A 20 9.72 11.59 -0.05
CA ALA A 20 9.79 12.06 -1.43
C ALA A 20 11.02 12.95 -1.69
N LYS A 21 11.38 13.82 -0.74
CA LYS A 21 12.59 14.65 -0.83
C LYS A 21 13.87 13.81 -0.79
N ALA A 22 13.89 12.75 0.03
CA ALA A 22 15.05 11.89 0.19
C ALA A 22 15.24 10.91 -0.98
N HIS A 23 14.16 10.55 -1.68
CA HIS A 23 14.16 9.53 -2.73
C HIS A 23 13.56 10.05 -4.05
N PRO A 24 14.36 10.68 -4.93
CA PRO A 24 13.90 11.18 -6.24
C PRO A 24 13.37 10.10 -7.19
N SER A 25 13.64 8.82 -6.89
CA SER A 25 13.10 7.67 -7.62
C SER A 25 11.64 7.36 -7.26
N LEU A 26 11.05 8.09 -6.31
CA LEU A 26 9.67 7.97 -5.88
C LEU A 26 8.88 9.24 -6.23
N THR A 27 7.62 9.07 -6.58
CA THR A 27 6.66 10.17 -6.74
C THR A 27 5.61 10.07 -5.65
N LEU A 28 5.46 11.13 -4.85
CA LEU A 28 4.36 11.31 -3.92
C LEU A 28 3.23 12.05 -4.63
N HIS A 29 2.05 11.45 -4.63
CA HIS A 29 0.81 12.05 -5.12
C HIS A 29 -0.01 12.56 -3.95
N GLN A 30 -0.81 13.59 -4.18
CA GLN A 30 -1.72 14.20 -3.20
C GLN A 30 -3.12 14.23 -3.81
N ASP A 31 -4.15 14.11 -2.96
CA ASP A 31 -5.56 14.17 -3.34
C ASP A 31 -6.00 13.14 -4.41
N PRO A 32 -5.95 11.81 -4.12
CA PRO A 32 -5.58 11.20 -2.84
C PRO A 32 -4.08 10.93 -2.67
N VAL A 33 -3.65 10.64 -1.44
CA VAL A 33 -2.25 10.33 -1.13
C VAL A 33 -1.87 8.89 -1.50
N TYR A 34 -0.81 8.74 -2.28
CA TYR A 34 -0.15 7.46 -2.58
C TYR A 34 1.26 7.70 -3.13
N VAL A 35 2.09 6.66 -3.14
CA VAL A 35 3.48 6.74 -3.60
C VAL A 35 3.71 5.74 -4.71
N THR A 36 4.32 6.17 -5.81
CA THR A 36 4.69 5.30 -6.95
C THR A 36 6.18 5.38 -7.22
N ARG A 37 6.69 4.44 -8.02
CA ARG A 37 7.95 4.67 -8.72
C ARG A 37 7.83 5.93 -9.59
N ALA A 38 8.91 6.70 -9.68
CA ALA A 38 8.95 7.88 -10.53
C ALA A 38 8.89 7.56 -12.03
N ASP A 39 9.24 6.33 -12.42
CA ASP A 39 9.18 5.84 -13.80
C ASP A 39 7.94 4.97 -14.10
N ALA A 40 6.92 5.00 -13.24
CA ALA A 40 5.64 4.35 -13.50
C ALA A 40 4.76 5.21 -14.45
N PRO A 41 3.91 4.59 -15.30
CA PRO A 41 3.75 3.14 -15.48
C PRO A 41 4.90 2.52 -16.29
N VAL A 42 5.29 1.30 -15.90
CA VAL A 42 6.35 0.55 -16.59
C VAL A 42 5.72 -0.45 -17.55
N ALA A 43 5.75 -0.12 -18.85
CA ALA A 43 5.12 -0.93 -19.89
C ALA A 43 5.64 -2.38 -19.95
N GLY A 44 4.74 -3.32 -20.24
CA GLY A 44 5.08 -4.72 -20.55
C GLY A 44 5.43 -5.58 -19.33
N LYS A 45 5.04 -5.17 -18.12
CA LYS A 45 5.22 -5.93 -16.88
C LYS A 45 4.00 -5.80 -15.97
N VAL A 46 3.70 -6.85 -15.21
CA VAL A 46 2.67 -6.82 -14.17
C VAL A 46 3.07 -5.80 -13.10
N ALA A 47 2.17 -4.91 -12.74
CA ALA A 47 2.38 -3.94 -11.67
C ALA A 47 2.13 -4.58 -10.30
N LEU A 48 3.00 -4.29 -9.32
CA LEU A 48 2.85 -4.77 -7.94
C LEU A 48 2.41 -3.63 -7.04
N LEU A 49 1.29 -3.79 -6.35
CA LEU A 49 0.77 -2.79 -5.42
C LEU A 49 0.55 -3.40 -4.04
N SER A 50 0.86 -2.65 -2.99
CA SER A 50 0.48 -2.98 -1.62
C SER A 50 0.14 -1.72 -0.84
N GLY A 51 -0.17 -1.86 0.44
CA GLY A 51 -0.52 -0.74 1.31
C GLY A 51 -1.05 -1.21 2.66
N GLY A 52 -1.57 -0.26 3.41
CA GLY A 52 -2.08 -0.46 4.77
C GLY A 52 -1.82 0.77 5.62
N GLY A 53 -2.12 0.66 6.91
CA GLY A 53 -1.86 1.74 7.86
C GLY A 53 -0.38 2.10 7.98
N SER A 54 -0.10 3.39 8.12
CA SER A 54 1.23 3.90 8.44
C SER A 54 1.65 3.53 9.87
N GLY A 55 2.93 3.69 10.18
CA GLY A 55 3.55 3.24 11.44
C GLY A 55 4.24 1.88 11.35
N HIS A 56 4.37 1.32 10.14
CA HIS A 56 5.10 0.08 9.84
C HIS A 56 6.32 0.33 8.94
N GLU A 57 6.77 1.58 8.82
CA GLU A 57 7.91 1.95 7.98
C GLU A 57 9.15 1.08 8.35
N PRO A 58 9.87 0.52 7.35
CA PRO A 58 9.86 0.88 5.93
C PRO A 58 8.71 0.29 5.11
N MET A 59 7.90 -0.62 5.66
CA MET A 59 6.76 -1.19 4.96
C MET A 59 5.63 -0.14 4.83
N HIS A 60 5.12 0.19 3.65
CA HIS A 60 5.40 -0.38 2.32
C HIS A 60 6.22 0.52 1.40
N CYS A 61 6.21 1.84 1.62
CA CYS A 61 6.80 2.80 0.68
C CYS A 61 8.32 2.63 0.49
N GLY A 62 9.02 2.08 1.48
CA GLY A 62 10.44 1.73 1.39
C GLY A 62 10.74 0.54 0.47
N TYR A 63 9.73 -0.20 0.01
CA TYR A 63 9.85 -1.32 -0.93
C TYR A 63 9.42 -0.96 -2.36
N ILE A 64 9.22 0.33 -2.66
CA ILE A 64 8.90 0.80 -4.02
C ILE A 64 10.19 0.92 -4.84
N GLY A 65 10.25 0.21 -5.98
CA GLY A 65 11.42 0.25 -6.85
C GLY A 65 11.52 -0.94 -7.80
N GLN A 66 12.55 -0.92 -8.66
CA GLN A 66 12.82 -2.03 -9.57
C GLN A 66 13.09 -3.33 -8.77
N GLY A 67 12.35 -4.38 -9.09
CA GLY A 67 12.48 -5.69 -8.44
C GLY A 67 11.52 -5.89 -7.25
N MET A 68 10.77 -4.87 -6.85
CA MET A 68 9.74 -4.95 -5.80
C MET A 68 8.46 -4.20 -6.22
N LEU A 69 7.88 -3.37 -5.36
CA LEU A 69 6.58 -2.72 -5.59
C LEU A 69 6.67 -1.63 -6.67
N SER A 70 5.62 -1.51 -7.48
CA SER A 70 5.41 -0.40 -8.41
C SER A 70 4.86 0.84 -7.70
N GLY A 71 4.09 0.64 -6.64
CA GLY A 71 3.58 1.70 -5.77
C GLY A 71 3.07 1.16 -4.43
N ALA A 72 2.75 2.07 -3.52
CA ALA A 72 2.13 1.76 -2.24
C ALA A 72 1.11 2.82 -1.82
N CYS A 73 0.09 2.38 -1.07
CA CYS A 73 -0.96 3.24 -0.54
C CYS A 73 -0.84 3.33 1.00
N PRO A 74 -0.25 4.40 1.55
CA PRO A 74 -0.26 4.64 2.99
C PRO A 74 -1.65 5.14 3.43
N GLY A 75 -2.22 4.46 4.42
CA GLY A 75 -3.36 4.96 5.20
C GLY A 75 -2.89 5.74 6.43
N GLU A 76 -3.84 6.19 7.25
CA GLU A 76 -3.51 6.79 8.55
C GLU A 76 -2.75 5.81 9.45
N ILE A 77 -2.18 6.30 10.55
CA ILE A 77 -1.47 5.45 11.51
C ILE A 77 -2.36 4.27 11.94
N PHE A 78 -1.90 3.05 11.65
CA PHE A 78 -2.59 1.77 11.88
C PHE A 78 -3.99 1.62 11.26
N THR A 79 -4.31 2.40 10.22
CA THR A 79 -5.61 2.36 9.54
C THR A 79 -5.43 2.10 8.05
N SER A 80 -6.14 1.10 7.51
CA SER A 80 -6.14 0.77 6.08
C SER A 80 -6.44 2.01 5.20
N PRO A 81 -5.76 2.20 4.06
CA PRO A 81 -6.13 3.23 3.09
C PRO A 81 -7.53 2.95 2.53
N THR A 82 -8.24 4.01 2.16
CA THR A 82 -9.57 3.89 1.54
C THR A 82 -9.48 3.39 0.09
N PRO A 83 -10.53 2.73 -0.44
CA PRO A 83 -10.49 2.10 -1.77
C PRO A 83 -10.15 3.04 -2.92
N ASP A 84 -10.54 4.31 -2.83
CA ASP A 84 -10.23 5.36 -3.81
C ASP A 84 -8.72 5.59 -3.95
N LYS A 85 -7.97 5.61 -2.83
CA LYS A 85 -6.50 5.73 -2.88
C LYS A 85 -5.86 4.56 -3.60
N ILE A 86 -6.35 3.35 -3.31
CA ILE A 86 -5.85 2.09 -3.88
C ILE A 86 -6.15 2.04 -5.39
N PHE A 87 -7.38 2.43 -5.77
CA PHE A 87 -7.82 2.51 -7.15
C PHE A 87 -6.96 3.49 -7.96
N GLU A 88 -6.83 4.74 -7.51
CA GLU A 88 -6.06 5.77 -8.23
C GLU A 88 -4.58 5.37 -8.36
N CYS A 89 -3.99 4.83 -7.31
CA CYS A 89 -2.61 4.36 -7.35
C CYS A 89 -2.44 3.19 -8.33
N ALA A 90 -3.34 2.21 -8.33
CA ALA A 90 -3.33 1.09 -9.26
C ALA A 90 -3.44 1.54 -10.72
N MET A 91 -4.35 2.48 -11.01
CA MET A 91 -4.48 3.10 -12.33
C MET A 91 -3.19 3.81 -12.77
N GLN A 92 -2.52 4.50 -11.84
CA GLN A 92 -1.29 5.24 -12.11
C GLN A 92 -0.09 4.33 -12.45
N ILE A 93 -0.08 3.09 -11.96
CA ILE A 93 1.03 2.13 -12.15
C ILE A 93 0.76 1.04 -13.20
N ASP A 94 -0.45 0.96 -13.76
CA ASP A 94 -0.80 -0.08 -14.73
C ASP A 94 0.03 0.05 -16.02
N GLY A 95 0.91 -0.93 -16.24
CA GLY A 95 1.77 -1.04 -17.42
C GLY A 95 1.13 -1.77 -18.62
N GLY A 96 -0.16 -2.09 -18.55
CA GLY A 96 -0.91 -2.80 -19.59
C GLY A 96 -0.89 -4.32 -19.48
N GLU A 97 -0.20 -4.87 -18.47
CA GLU A 97 -0.11 -6.32 -18.23
C GLU A 97 -0.86 -6.77 -16.96
N GLY A 98 -1.63 -5.85 -16.37
CA GLY A 98 -2.43 -6.06 -15.16
C GLY A 98 -1.71 -5.72 -13.86
N VAL A 99 -2.47 -5.76 -12.77
CA VAL A 99 -2.06 -5.34 -11.42
C VAL A 99 -2.25 -6.50 -10.43
N LEU A 100 -1.22 -6.79 -9.64
CA LEU A 100 -1.31 -7.71 -8.51
C LEU A 100 -1.36 -6.91 -7.21
N LEU A 101 -2.45 -7.05 -6.46
CA LEU A 101 -2.60 -6.45 -5.14
C LEU A 101 -2.13 -7.43 -4.06
N ILE A 102 -1.13 -7.01 -3.29
CA ILE A 102 -0.59 -7.78 -2.15
C ILE A 102 -1.23 -7.22 -0.88
N ILE A 103 -2.10 -8.02 -0.26
CA ILE A 103 -2.98 -7.60 0.83
C ILE A 103 -2.56 -8.32 2.11
N LYS A 104 -2.38 -7.57 3.20
CA LYS A 104 -2.15 -8.16 4.53
C LYS A 104 -3.49 -8.57 5.12
N ASN A 105 -3.58 -9.74 5.76
CA ASN A 105 -4.83 -10.23 6.34
C ASN A 105 -5.19 -9.46 7.63
N TYR A 106 -5.78 -8.28 7.43
CA TYR A 106 -6.46 -7.48 8.44
C TYR A 106 -7.82 -7.09 7.89
N THR A 107 -8.86 -7.06 8.72
CA THR A 107 -10.24 -6.85 8.27
C THR A 107 -10.41 -5.58 7.42
N GLY A 108 -9.81 -4.46 7.83
CA GLY A 108 -9.85 -3.22 7.07
C GLY A 108 -9.01 -3.24 5.79
N ASP A 109 -7.89 -3.96 5.78
CA ASP A 109 -7.06 -4.14 4.58
C ASP A 109 -7.83 -4.99 3.55
N ILE A 110 -8.37 -6.14 3.97
CA ILE A 110 -9.17 -7.02 3.10
C ILE A 110 -10.35 -6.26 2.50
N LEU A 111 -11.18 -5.63 3.33
CA LEU A 111 -12.38 -4.93 2.87
C LEU A 111 -12.05 -3.84 1.84
N ASN A 112 -11.05 -3.00 2.13
CA ASN A 112 -10.74 -1.87 1.25
C ASN A 112 -10.06 -2.31 -0.05
N PHE A 113 -9.13 -3.28 0.00
CA PHE A 113 -8.46 -3.76 -1.19
C PHE A 113 -9.35 -4.64 -2.08
N GLU A 114 -10.26 -5.44 -1.49
CA GLU A 114 -11.25 -6.18 -2.29
C GLU A 114 -12.21 -5.22 -2.99
N THR A 115 -12.68 -4.17 -2.30
CA THR A 115 -13.50 -3.12 -2.92
C THR A 115 -12.75 -2.42 -4.07
N ALA A 116 -11.48 -2.09 -3.88
CA ALA A 116 -10.66 -1.50 -4.95
C ALA A 116 -10.42 -2.47 -6.12
N THR A 117 -10.34 -3.77 -5.84
CA THR A 117 -10.23 -4.82 -6.88
C THR A 117 -11.46 -4.83 -7.77
N GLU A 118 -12.67 -4.75 -7.18
CA GLU A 118 -13.92 -4.66 -7.94
C GLU A 118 -13.97 -3.39 -8.79
N LEU A 119 -13.60 -2.24 -8.23
CA LEU A 119 -13.55 -0.96 -8.97
C LEU A 119 -12.58 -1.01 -10.17
N LEU A 120 -11.41 -1.61 -9.98
CA LEU A 120 -10.40 -1.78 -11.04
C LEU A 120 -10.90 -2.72 -12.14
N HIS A 121 -11.49 -3.85 -11.75
CA HIS A 121 -12.07 -4.81 -12.69
C HIS A 121 -13.17 -4.17 -13.53
N ASP A 122 -14.09 -3.43 -12.91
CA ASP A 122 -15.19 -2.75 -13.59
C ASP A 122 -14.70 -1.62 -14.52
N SER A 123 -13.51 -1.09 -14.26
CA SER A 123 -12.81 -0.12 -15.11
C SER A 123 -11.99 -0.77 -16.23
N GLY A 124 -12.04 -2.09 -16.38
CA GLY A 124 -11.36 -2.85 -17.43
C GLY A 124 -9.89 -3.20 -17.14
N VAL A 125 -9.42 -3.00 -15.90
CA VAL A 125 -8.07 -3.39 -15.49
C VAL A 125 -8.04 -4.87 -15.15
N LYS A 126 -7.09 -5.62 -15.73
CA LYS A 126 -6.82 -6.99 -15.31
C LYS A 126 -6.18 -6.96 -13.93
N VAL A 127 -6.93 -7.32 -12.89
CA VAL A 127 -6.48 -7.28 -11.50
C VAL A 127 -6.69 -8.61 -10.80
N THR A 128 -5.80 -8.97 -9.88
CA THR A 128 -5.99 -10.07 -8.94
C THR A 128 -5.30 -9.78 -7.61
N THR A 129 -5.58 -10.59 -6.59
CA THR A 129 -5.10 -10.39 -5.23
C THR A 129 -4.28 -11.57 -4.74
N VAL A 130 -3.34 -11.30 -3.83
CA VAL A 130 -2.74 -12.29 -2.96
C VAL A 130 -2.87 -11.80 -1.52
N VAL A 131 -3.39 -12.67 -0.66
CA VAL A 131 -3.56 -12.39 0.77
C VAL A 131 -2.41 -13.03 1.53
N ILE A 132 -1.80 -12.25 2.43
CA ILE A 132 -0.71 -12.69 3.31
C ILE A 132 -1.29 -12.92 4.70
N ASP A 133 -1.15 -14.13 5.23
CA ASP A 133 -1.69 -14.60 6.51
C ASP A 133 -0.65 -15.44 7.29
N ASP A 134 0.60 -14.95 7.32
CA ASP A 134 1.78 -15.69 7.77
C ASP A 134 1.93 -15.79 9.30
N ASP A 135 1.23 -14.95 10.08
CA ASP A 135 1.35 -14.96 11.54
C ASP A 135 0.74 -16.23 12.15
N VAL A 136 1.61 -17.12 12.64
CA VAL A 136 1.23 -18.39 13.26
C VAL A 136 0.87 -18.27 14.75
N ALA A 137 0.97 -17.08 15.35
CA ALA A 137 0.77 -16.91 16.79
C ALA A 137 -0.68 -17.11 17.23
N VAL A 138 -1.64 -16.60 16.47
CA VAL A 138 -3.07 -16.63 16.82
C VAL A 138 -3.92 -16.82 15.56
N LYS A 139 -5.01 -17.59 15.67
CA LYS A 139 -5.92 -17.86 14.55
C LYS A 139 -6.95 -16.75 14.31
N ASP A 140 -7.37 -15.99 15.31
CA ASP A 140 -8.29 -14.86 15.17
C ASP A 140 -7.85 -13.75 16.13
N SER A 141 -7.92 -12.49 15.72
CA SER A 141 -7.49 -11.35 16.53
C SER A 141 -8.54 -10.24 16.58
N LEU A 142 -8.29 -9.18 17.35
CA LEU A 142 -9.19 -8.03 17.45
C LEU A 142 -9.49 -7.40 16.07
N TYR A 143 -8.57 -7.53 15.10
CA TYR A 143 -8.65 -6.88 13.79
C TYR A 143 -8.50 -7.86 12.62
N THR A 144 -8.54 -9.17 12.87
CA THR A 144 -8.32 -10.20 11.84
C THR A 144 -9.24 -11.39 12.06
N ALA A 145 -9.90 -11.83 10.99
CA ALA A 145 -10.46 -13.17 10.88
C ALA A 145 -9.42 -14.08 10.18
N GLY A 146 -9.02 -15.17 10.82
CA GLY A 146 -7.85 -15.94 10.38
C GLY A 146 -6.52 -15.37 10.89
N ARG A 147 -5.41 -15.91 10.37
CA ARG A 147 -4.06 -15.51 10.77
C ARG A 147 -3.77 -14.09 10.30
N ALA A 148 -3.18 -13.27 11.18
CA ALA A 148 -2.72 -11.94 10.79
C ALA A 148 -1.53 -12.04 9.81
N ALA A 149 -1.16 -10.90 9.22
CA ALA A 149 0.08 -10.78 8.48
C ALA A 149 1.10 -9.99 9.30
N LEU A 150 2.35 -10.45 9.38
CA LEU A 150 3.44 -9.77 10.06
C LEU A 150 4.69 -9.71 9.16
N PRO A 151 5.75 -8.98 9.54
CA PRO A 151 7.05 -9.18 8.90
C PRO A 151 7.49 -10.63 9.13
N THR A 152 7.57 -11.42 8.06
CA THR A 152 7.99 -12.82 8.13
C THR A 152 9.47 -12.89 8.50
N PRO A 153 9.87 -13.37 9.70
CA PRO A 153 11.27 -13.60 9.98
C PRO A 153 11.74 -14.81 9.15
N TYR A 154 12.83 -14.64 8.40
CA TYR A 154 13.53 -15.75 7.74
C TYR A 154 14.01 -16.80 8.74
#